data_AF-A0A0M1P894-F1
#
_entry.id   AF-A0A0M1P894-F1
#
_cell.length_a   1.000
_cell.length_b   1.000
_cell.length_c   1.000
_cell.angle_alpha   90.00
_cell.angle_beta   90.00
_cell.angle_gamma   90.00
#
_symmetry.space_group_name_H-M   'P 1'
#
loop_
_entity.id
_entity.type
_entity.pdbx_description
1 polymer ?
#
loop_
_entity_poly.entity_id
_entity_poly.type
_entity_poly.pdbx_seq_one_letter_code
_entity_poly.pdbx_strand_id
1 'polypeptide(L)'
;MFSKVDPEKAELVDGLIQDAAFLKAENSELRSRMAETGMVEFHPTNPRLQRTVEAAKQYLKNVNSYSVIVKTLNGVLMKDVIEDDDEFDKFLRERQGD
;
A
#
# COMPACT_ATOMS: atom_id res chain seq x y z
N MET A 1 -2.57 13.59 18.15
CA MET A 1 -3.12 14.61 17.22
C MET A 1 -4.14 13.94 16.33
N PHE A 2 -5.36 13.70 16.84
CA PHE A 2 -6.53 13.20 16.07
C PHE A 2 -7.85 13.84 16.54
N SER A 3 -7.79 14.79 17.48
CA SER A 3 -8.95 15.42 18.12
C SER A 3 -9.62 16.52 17.27
N LYS A 4 -9.38 16.53 15.96
CA LYS A 4 -9.92 17.53 15.02
C LYS A 4 -10.46 16.90 13.73
N VAL A 5 -10.67 15.58 13.72
CA VAL A 5 -11.30 14.92 12.57
C VAL A 5 -12.80 15.07 12.70
N ASP A 6 -13.44 15.56 11.63
CA ASP A 6 -14.88 15.62 11.50
C ASP A 6 -15.50 14.22 11.70
N PRO A 7 -16.46 14.04 12.63
CA PRO A 7 -17.12 12.77 12.87
C PRO A 7 -17.68 12.10 11.60
N GLU A 8 -18.21 12.88 10.66
CA GLU A 8 -18.74 12.35 9.40
C GLU A 8 -17.63 11.78 8.50
N LYS A 9 -16.48 12.48 8.42
CA LYS A 9 -15.29 11.99 7.69
C LYS A 9 -14.73 10.74 8.35
N ALA A 10 -14.76 10.66 9.69
CA ALA A 10 -14.29 9.49 10.42
C ALA A 10 -15.19 8.26 10.19
N GLU A 11 -16.51 8.43 10.23
CA GLU A 11 -17.46 7.36 9.94
C GLU A 11 -17.34 6.85 8.51
N LEU A 12 -17.16 7.74 7.53
CA LEU A 12 -17.00 7.39 6.11
C LEU A 12 -15.80 6.46 5.87
N VAL A 13 -14.74 6.57 6.66
CA VAL A 13 -13.49 5.83 6.45
C VAL A 13 -13.25 4.71 7.46
N ASP A 14 -14.17 4.44 8.38
CA ASP A 14 -13.97 3.44 9.44
C ASP A 14 -13.63 2.06 8.87
N GLY A 15 -14.34 1.63 7.82
CA GLY A 15 -14.05 0.38 7.12
C GLY A 15 -12.63 0.35 6.52
N LEU A 16 -12.18 1.46 5.94
CA LEU A 16 -10.83 1.58 5.38
C LEU A 16 -9.75 1.51 6.49
N ILE A 17 -10.03 2.03 7.68
CA ILE A 17 -9.13 1.90 8.83
C ILE A 17 -9.02 0.43 9.26
N GLN A 18 -10.14 -0.29 9.31
CA GLN A 18 -10.16 -1.71 9.66
C GLN A 18 -9.39 -2.55 8.62
N ASP A 19 -9.63 -2.31 7.33
CA ASP A 19 -8.92 -3.00 6.24
C ASP A 19 -7.41 -2.70 6.26
N ALA A 20 -7.03 -1.44 6.52
CA ALA A 20 -5.63 -1.07 6.69
C ALA A 20 -4.99 -1.80 7.88
N ALA A 21 -5.69 -1.91 9.01
CA ALA A 21 -5.20 -2.63 10.18
C ALA A 21 -5.04 -4.13 9.88
N PHE A 22 -6.01 -4.74 9.21
CA PHE A 22 -5.95 -6.13 8.77
C PHE A 22 -4.75 -6.38 7.84
N LEU A 23 -4.60 -5.59 6.77
CA LEU A 23 -3.49 -5.73 5.84
C LEU A 23 -2.14 -5.50 6.51
N LYS A 24 -2.05 -4.60 7.50
CA LYS A 24 -0.83 -4.39 8.28
C LYS A 24 -0.47 -5.65 9.09
N ALA A 25 -1.44 -6.30 9.72
CA ALA A 25 -1.22 -7.54 10.47
C ALA A 25 -0.77 -8.68 9.53
N GLU A 26 -1.49 -8.88 8.42
CA GLU A 26 -1.15 -9.89 7.40
C GLU A 26 0.25 -9.67 6.81
N ASN A 27 0.62 -8.41 6.54
CA ASN A 27 1.96 -8.07 6.08
C ASN A 27 3.05 -8.40 7.11
N SER A 28 2.76 -8.26 8.40
CA SER A 28 3.69 -8.64 9.47
C SER A 28 3.93 -10.16 9.47
N GLU A 29 2.85 -10.94 9.36
CA GLU A 29 2.93 -12.41 9.31
C GLU A 29 3.69 -12.89 8.05
N LEU A 30 3.37 -12.32 6.87
CA LEU A 30 4.08 -12.64 5.63
C LEU A 30 5.56 -12.31 5.71
N ARG A 31 5.93 -11.17 6.31
CA ARG A 31 7.34 -10.80 6.55
C ARG A 31 8.05 -11.80 7.46
N SER A 32 7.37 -12.27 8.51
CA SER A 32 7.94 -13.29 9.40
C SER A 32 8.25 -14.57 8.64
N ARG A 33 7.33 -15.05 7.80
CA ARG A 33 7.54 -16.26 6.98
C ARG A 33 8.63 -16.08 5.92
N MET A 34 8.70 -14.90 5.31
CA MET A 34 9.73 -14.58 4.32
C MET A 34 11.11 -14.31 4.93
N ALA A 35 11.22 -14.15 6.25
CA ALA A 35 12.54 -14.05 6.90
C ALA A 35 13.35 -15.35 6.72
N GLU A 36 12.67 -16.49 6.56
CA GLU A 36 13.28 -17.80 6.35
C GLU A 36 13.51 -18.11 4.87
N THR A 37 12.57 -17.74 4.00
CA THR A 37 12.57 -18.15 2.58
C THR A 37 13.08 -17.08 1.61
N GLY A 38 13.05 -15.81 2.01
CA GLY A 38 13.29 -14.68 1.13
C GLY A 38 12.14 -14.40 0.15
N MET A 39 12.34 -13.40 -0.72
CA MET A 39 11.35 -13.01 -1.74
C MET A 39 11.41 -13.89 -3.00
N VAL A 40 12.59 -14.45 -3.26
CA VAL A 40 12.91 -15.23 -4.46
C VAL A 40 13.71 -16.44 -4.00
N GLU A 41 13.29 -17.62 -4.45
CA GLU A 41 14.06 -18.84 -4.34
C GLU A 41 15.15 -18.84 -5.41
N PHE A 42 16.40 -18.88 -4.97
CA PHE A 42 17.56 -18.96 -5.85
C PHE A 42 18.01 -20.41 -6.03
N HIS A 43 17.94 -20.91 -7.26
CA HIS A 43 18.51 -22.22 -7.57
C HIS A 43 20.04 -22.15 -7.49
N PRO A 44 20.71 -23.05 -6.75
CA PRO A 44 22.12 -22.92 -6.41
C PRO A 44 23.07 -22.93 -7.62
N THR A 45 22.67 -23.59 -8.71
CA THR A 45 23.53 -23.82 -9.89
C THR A 45 22.92 -23.37 -11.22
N ASN A 46 21.65 -22.98 -11.25
CA ASN A 46 20.96 -22.65 -12.51
C ASN A 46 20.13 -21.37 -12.33
N PRO A 47 20.71 -20.20 -12.66
CA PRO A 47 20.04 -18.92 -12.52
C PRO A 47 18.71 -18.80 -13.30
N ARG A 48 18.45 -19.65 -14.29
CA ARG A 48 17.19 -19.63 -15.08
C ARG A 48 16.02 -20.29 -14.34
N LEU A 49 16.26 -20.99 -13.23
CA LEU A 49 15.24 -21.66 -12.42
C LEU A 49 14.86 -20.87 -11.15
N GLN A 50 15.13 -19.57 -11.13
CA GLN A 50 14.69 -18.70 -10.03
C GLN A 50 13.17 -18.54 -10.06
N ARG A 51 12.56 -18.51 -8.88
CA ARG A 51 11.11 -18.36 -8.73
C ARG A 51 10.76 -17.44 -7.57
N THR A 52 9.79 -16.56 -7.79
CA THR A 52 9.22 -15.74 -6.72
C THR A 52 8.40 -16.60 -5.77
N VAL A 53 8.61 -16.44 -4.46
CA VAL A 53 7.85 -17.12 -3.42
C VAL A 53 6.40 -16.63 -3.42
N GLU A 54 5.42 -17.51 -3.22
CA GLU A 54 4.00 -17.11 -3.22
C GLU A 54 3.67 -16.12 -2.09
N ALA A 55 4.26 -16.29 -0.90
CA ALA A 55 4.17 -15.32 0.19
C ALA A 55 4.67 -13.93 -0.24
N ALA A 56 5.73 -13.86 -1.05
CA ALA A 56 6.27 -12.61 -1.58
C ALA A 56 5.32 -11.93 -2.57
N LYS A 57 4.67 -12.71 -3.44
CA LYS A 57 3.64 -12.19 -4.35
C LYS A 57 2.45 -11.64 -3.58
N GLN A 58 1.98 -12.37 -2.57
CA GLN A 58 0.85 -11.92 -1.74
C GLN A 58 1.21 -10.67 -0.94
N TYR A 59 2.41 -10.64 -0.35
CA TYR A 59 2.92 -9.47 0.36
C TYR A 59 2.97 -8.23 -0.53
N LEU A 60 3.46 -8.36 -1.78
CA LEU A 60 3.49 -7.24 -2.72
C LEU A 60 2.08 -6.72 -3.03
N LYS A 61 1.10 -7.62 -3.24
CA LYS A 61 -0.30 -7.22 -3.43
C LYS A 61 -0.85 -6.49 -2.22
N ASN A 62 -0.62 -7.01 -1.01
CA ASN A 62 -1.10 -6.42 0.24
C ASN A 62 -0.49 -5.05 0.50
N VAL A 63 0.80 -4.85 0.23
CA VAL A 63 1.48 -3.54 0.37
C VAL A 63 0.92 -2.51 -0.60
N ASN A 64 0.63 -2.90 -1.84
CA ASN A 64 0.02 -2.00 -2.81
C ASN A 64 -1.39 -1.58 -2.38
N SER A 65 -2.23 -2.54 -1.98
CA SER A 65 -3.56 -2.25 -1.46
C SER A 65 -3.51 -1.38 -0.20
N TYR A 66 -2.61 -1.69 0.74
CA TYR A 66 -2.41 -0.90 1.95
C TYR A 66 -2.02 0.55 1.62
N SER A 67 -1.11 0.75 0.66
CA SER A 67 -0.68 2.08 0.22
C SER A 67 -1.84 2.88 -0.39
N VAL A 68 -2.69 2.24 -1.19
CA VAL A 68 -3.90 2.88 -1.75
C VAL A 68 -4.85 3.29 -0.63
N ILE A 69 -5.11 2.40 0.34
CA ILE A 69 -6.00 2.71 1.46
C ILE A 69 -5.44 3.89 2.27
N VAL A 70 -4.15 3.90 2.60
CA VAL A 70 -3.53 5.01 3.33
C VAL A 70 -3.63 6.33 2.57
N LYS A 71 -3.44 6.33 1.24
CA LYS A 71 -3.63 7.52 0.41
C LYS A 71 -5.08 8.01 0.46
N THR A 72 -6.05 7.11 0.34
CA THR A 72 -7.48 7.46 0.44
C THR A 72 -7.82 8.02 1.82
N LEU A 73 -7.33 7.40 2.90
CA LEU A 73 -7.51 7.89 4.27
C LEU A 73 -6.95 9.31 4.44
N ASN A 74 -5.73 9.56 3.95
CA ASN A 74 -5.14 10.90 4.00
C ASN A 74 -5.96 11.91 3.18
N GLY A 75 -6.41 11.52 1.98
CA GLY A 75 -7.22 12.39 1.13
C GLY A 75 -8.57 12.77 1.74
N VAL A 76 -9.21 11.87 2.48
CA VAL A 76 -10.49 12.16 3.16
C VAL A 76 -10.27 12.93 4.46
N LEU A 77 -9.31 12.51 5.28
CA LEU A 77 -9.11 13.05 6.63
C LEU A 77 -8.30 14.35 6.68
N MET A 78 -7.44 14.61 5.68
CA MET A 78 -6.53 15.78 5.66
C MET A 78 -6.88 16.84 4.61
N LYS A 79 -8.05 16.74 3.94
CA LYS A 79 -8.43 17.60 2.81
C LYS A 79 -8.60 19.12 3.11
N ASP A 80 -8.19 19.59 4.29
CA ASP A 80 -8.08 21.02 4.62
C ASP A 80 -6.66 21.57 4.37
N VAL A 81 -5.73 20.78 3.84
CA VAL A 81 -4.38 21.21 3.45
C VAL A 81 -4.24 21.12 1.93
N ILE A 82 -4.48 22.26 1.28
CA ILE A 82 -4.07 22.71 -0.07
C ILE A 82 -3.58 21.60 -1.03
N GLU A 83 -4.36 21.38 -2.08
CA GLU A 83 -3.94 20.68 -3.31
C GLU A 83 -2.69 21.37 -3.90
N ASP A 84 -1.50 20.90 -3.55
CA ASP A 84 -0.32 21.09 -4.38
C ASP A 84 -0.21 19.86 -5.30
N ASP A 85 -0.39 20.10 -6.61
CA ASP A 85 -0.34 19.12 -7.70
C ASP A 85 0.75 18.06 -7.46
N ASP A 86 0.35 16.79 -7.32
CA ASP A 86 1.30 15.70 -7.10
C ASP A 86 2.04 15.32 -8.41
N GLU A 87 3.19 14.66 -8.28
CA GLU A 87 3.98 14.23 -9.46
C GLU A 87 3.20 13.25 -10.38
N PHE A 88 2.13 12.65 -9.89
CA PHE A 88 1.28 11.75 -10.66
C PHE A 88 0.30 12.53 -11.54
N ASP A 89 -0.29 13.60 -11.04
CA ASP A 89 -1.11 14.56 -11.80
C ASP A 89 -0.25 15.28 -12.85
N LYS A 90 0.99 15.62 -12.51
CA LYS A 90 1.96 16.16 -13.48
C LYS A 90 2.27 15.16 -14.59
N PHE A 91 2.51 13.89 -14.24
CA PHE A 91 2.75 12.81 -15.22
C PHE A 91 1.54 12.55 -16.13
N LEU A 92 0.32 12.65 -15.61
CA LEU A 92 -0.91 12.49 -16.39
C LEU A 92 -1.13 13.68 -17.35
N ARG A 93 -0.84 14.92 -16.93
CA ARG A 93 -0.92 16.12 -17.78
C ARG A 93 0.12 16.10 -18.90
N GLU A 94 1.36 15.68 -18.60
CA GLU A 94 2.43 15.52 -19.60
C GLU A 94 2.09 14.48 -20.67
N ARG A 95 1.19 13.53 -20.37
CA ARG A 95 0.75 12.49 -21.32
C ARG A 95 -0.58 12.76 -22.00
N GLN A 96 -1.31 13.80 -21.59
CA GLN A 96 -2.55 14.27 -22.22
C GLN A 96 -2.38 15.53 -23.06
N GLY A 97 -1.16 16.08 -23.18
CA GLY A 97 -0.85 17.18 -24.08
C GLY A 97 -0.47 16.71 -25.49
N ASP A 98 -1.45 16.65 -26.39
CA ASP A 98 -1.37 17.10 -27.79
C ASP A 98 -2.29 18.32 -27.94
#